data_AF-C5LF13-F1
#
_entry.id   AF-C5LF13-F1
#
_cell.length_a   1.000
_cell.length_b   1.000
_cell.length_c   1.000
_cell.angle_alpha   90.00
_cell.angle_beta   90.00
_cell.angle_gamma   90.00
#
_symmetry.space_group_name_H-M   'P 1'
#
loop_
_entity.id
_entity.type
_entity.pdbx_description
1 polymer ?
#
loop_
_entity_poly.entity_id
_entity_poly.type
_entity_poly.pdbx_seq_one_letter_code
_entity_poly.pdbx_strand_id
1 'polypeptide(L)' 'VLQFSKLFIIMSSTTTCKNTMKVTLIGASGAIGMPLSLLLKLNPLITELALYDVHQARIPVPGIAADNSHINTPAK' A
#
# COMPACT_ATOMS: atom_id res chain seq x y z
N VAL A 1 -2.97 -9.55 23.36
CA VAL A 1 -1.72 -9.72 22.59
C VAL A 1 -1.97 -10.48 21.26
N LEU A 2 -3.17 -10.43 20.66
CA LEU A 2 -3.51 -11.22 19.47
C LEU A 2 -4.56 -10.49 18.61
N GLN A 3 -4.15 -9.56 17.74
CA GLN A 3 -4.97 -9.03 16.63
C GLN A 3 -4.09 -8.59 15.42
N PHE A 4 -2.85 -9.08 15.31
CA PHE A 4 -1.95 -8.78 14.19
C PHE A 4 -2.16 -9.66 12.95
N SER A 5 -3.18 -10.53 12.93
CA SER A 5 -3.11 -11.76 12.15
C SER A 5 -3.49 -11.68 10.66
N LYS A 6 -3.98 -10.56 10.12
CA LYS A 6 -4.31 -10.48 8.67
C LYS A 6 -3.98 -9.14 8.04
N LEU A 7 -2.68 -8.84 7.91
CA LEU A 7 -2.21 -7.93 6.88
C LEU A 7 -2.21 -8.69 5.55
N PHE A 8 -3.24 -8.50 4.73
CA PHE A 8 -3.37 -9.18 3.44
C PHE A 8 -2.86 -8.25 2.33
N ILE A 9 -1.65 -8.51 1.83
CA ILE A 9 -1.09 -7.86 0.65
C ILE A 9 -1.53 -8.67 -0.57
N ILE A 10 -2.28 -8.05 -1.49
CA ILE A 10 -2.65 -8.67 -2.76
C ILE A 10 -1.67 -8.18 -3.81
N MET A 11 -0.81 -9.09 -4.27
CA MET A 11 0.14 -8.85 -5.35
C MET A 11 -0.45 -9.41 -6.63
N SER A 12 -0.74 -8.56 -7.63
CA SER A 12 -1.17 -9.02 -8.96
C SER A 12 -0.12 -8.60 -9.99
N SER A 13 0.57 -9.58 -10.57
CA SER A 13 1.51 -9.37 -11.67
C SER A 13 0.80 -9.64 -12.99
N THR A 14 0.58 -8.60 -13.79
CA THR A 14 0.07 -8.73 -15.16
C THR A 14 1.25 -8.88 -16.11
N THR A 15 1.49 -10.09 -16.62
CA THR A 15 2.55 -10.42 -17.58
C THR A 15 2.15 -10.02 -19.01
N THR A 16 2.32 -8.74 -19.36
CA THR A 16 2.33 -8.31 -20.78
C THR A 16 3.43 -7.27 -21.00
N CYS A 17 4.58 -7.71 -21.52
CA CYS A 17 5.73 -6.97 -22.09
C CYS A 17 6.31 -5.72 -21.38
N LYS A 18 5.75 -5.25 -20.25
CA LYS A 18 6.27 -4.21 -19.38
C LYS A 18 6.27 -4.76 -17.96
N ASN A 19 7.39 -4.66 -17.26
CA ASN A 19 7.58 -5.23 -15.93
C ASN A 19 6.88 -4.39 -14.84
N THR A 20 5.58 -4.18 -14.96
CA THR A 20 4.77 -3.32 -14.07
C THR A 20 4.09 -4.15 -12.99
N MET A 21 4.55 -4.04 -11.75
CA MET A 21 3.91 -4.69 -10.61
C MET A 21 2.88 -3.76 -9.98
N LYS A 22 1.66 -4.27 -9.81
CA LYS A 22 0.57 -3.59 -9.10
C LYS A 22 0.33 -4.27 -7.76
N VAL A 23 0.35 -3.48 -6.70
CA VAL A 23 0.24 -3.98 -5.32
C VAL A 23 -0.92 -3.29 -4.64
N THR A 24 -1.77 -4.10 -4.03
CA THR A 24 -2.89 -3.61 -3.22
C THR A 24 -2.66 -3.96 -1.76
N LEU A 25 -2.64 -2.94 -0.91
CA LEU A 25 -2.52 -3.06 0.53
C LEU A 25 -3.89 -2.88 1.19
N ILE A 26 -4.34 -3.89 1.92
CA ILE A 26 -5.55 -3.82 2.74
C ILE A 26 -5.15 -3.58 4.20
N GLY A 27 -5.77 -2.59 4.85
CA GLY A 27 -5.51 -2.20 6.24
C GLY A 27 -4.48 -1.07 6.38
N ALA A 28 -4.46 -0.12 5.44
CA ALA A 28 -3.45 0.96 5.42
C ALA A 28 -3.48 1.88 6.66
N SER A 29 -4.63 2.10 7.29
CA SER A 29 -4.78 2.89 8.54
C SER A 29 -4.30 2.16 9.79
N GLY A 30 -3.95 0.87 9.69
CA GLY A 30 -3.40 0.14 10.81
C GLY A 30 -2.02 0.66 11.22
N ALA A 31 -1.64 0.41 12.48
CA ALA A 31 -0.30 0.75 12.99
C ALA A 31 0.84 0.11 12.18
N ILE A 32 0.58 -1.03 11.52
CA ILE A 32 1.52 -1.69 10.59
C ILE A 32 1.28 -1.22 9.15
N GLY A 33 0.03 -0.98 8.77
CA GLY A 33 -0.32 -0.59 7.39
C GLY A 33 0.33 0.72 6.96
N MET A 34 0.42 1.70 7.87
CA MET A 34 1.06 2.99 7.60
C MET A 34 2.55 2.85 7.24
N PRO A 35 3.43 2.30 8.10
CA PRO A 35 4.84 2.13 7.76
C PRO A 35 5.06 1.13 6.60
N LEU A 36 4.18 0.15 6.45
CA LEU A 36 4.27 -0.79 5.35
C LEU A 36 3.90 -0.17 4.00
N SER A 37 2.94 0.78 3.97
CA SER A 37 2.60 1.53 2.76
C SER A 37 3.81 2.35 2.26
N LEU A 38 4.57 2.93 3.18
CA LEU A 38 5.82 3.63 2.88
C LEU A 38 6.90 2.68 2.34
N LEU A 39 7.10 1.52 2.99
CA LEU A 39 8.07 0.52 2.51
C LEU A 39 7.74 0.00 1.11
N LEU A 40 6.46 -0.21 0.80
CA LEU A 40 6.03 -0.60 -0.54
C LEU A 40 6.26 0.52 -1.57
N LYS A 41 6.02 1.78 -1.20
CA LYS A 41 6.25 2.95 -2.05
C LYS A 41 7.73 3.13 -2.42
N LEU A 42 8.66 2.74 -1.53
CA LEU A 42 10.11 2.80 -1.75
C LEU A 42 10.66 1.65 -2.62
N ASN A 43 9.87 0.61 -2.87
CA ASN A 43 10.33 -0.54 -3.66
C ASN A 43 10.28 -0.20 -5.16
N PRO A 44 11.42 -0.20 -5.89
CA PRO A 44 11.46 0.16 -7.31
C PRO A 44 10.77 -0.85 -8.23
N LEU A 45 10.44 -2.03 -7.72
CA LEU A 45 9.69 -3.05 -8.47
C LEU A 45 8.21 -2.71 -8.56
N ILE A 46 7.68 -1.90 -7.65
CA ILE A 46 6.27 -1.55 -7.57
C ILE A 46 6.03 -0.32 -8.44
N THR A 47 5.05 -0.43 -9.34
CA THR A 47 4.68 0.66 -10.24
C THR A 47 3.37 1.33 -9.84
N GLU A 48 2.47 0.60 -9.18
CA GLU A 48 1.22 1.14 -8.67
C GLU A 48 0.94 0.55 -7.28
N LEU A 49 0.65 1.42 -6.31
CA LEU A 49 0.28 1.06 -4.95
C LEU A 49 -1.15 1.52 -4.64
N ALA A 50 -2.07 0.58 -4.49
CA ALA A 50 -3.45 0.86 -4.09
C ALA A 50 -3.62 0.59 -2.58
N LEU A 51 -4.16 1.56 -1.85
CA LEU A 51 -4.40 1.48 -0.40
C LEU A 51 -5.90 1.33 -0.14
N TYR A 52 -6.29 0.35 0.66
CA TYR A 52 -7.67 0.12 1.07
C TYR A 52 -7.76 -0.07 2.59
N ASP A 53 -8.88 0.36 3.16
CA ASP A 53 -9.21 0.08 4.56
C ASP A 53 -10.73 0.07 4.78
N VAL A 54 -11.14 -0.39 5.96
CA VAL A 54 -12.54 -0.40 6.39
C VAL A 54 -13.08 1.03 6.55
N HIS A 55 -14.37 1.20 6.26
CA HIS A 55 -15.03 2.50 6.06
C HIS A 55 -15.16 3.40 7.32
N GLN A 56 -14.51 3.03 8.43
CA GLN A 56 -14.51 3.73 9.73
C GLN A 56 -13.13 3.67 10.42
N ALA A 57 -12.06 3.52 9.65
CA ALA A 57 -10.72 3.48 10.22
C ALA A 57 -10.36 4.81 10.91
N ARG A 58 -9.57 4.74 11.99
CA ARG A 58 -9.16 5.89 12.82
C ARG A 58 -8.47 6.98 11.99
N ILE A 59 -7.73 6.59 10.95
CA ILE A 59 -7.10 7.51 10.01
C ILE A 59 -7.68 7.25 8.61
N PRO A 60 -8.19 8.28 7.92
CA PRO A 60 -8.71 8.11 6.58
C PRO A 60 -7.58 7.77 5.60
N VAL A 61 -7.80 6.74 4.77
CA VAL A 61 -6.86 6.30 3.71
C VAL A 61 -6.37 7.44 2.80
N PRO A 62 -7.20 8.45 2.43
CA PRO A 62 -6.73 9.62 1.70
C PRO A 62 -5.56 10.38 2.36
N GLY A 63 -5.52 10.47 3.69
CA GLY A 63 -4.41 11.14 4.39
C GLY A 63 -3.10 10.38 4.22
N ILE A 64 -3.15 9.05 4.31
CA ILE A 64 -1.98 8.17 4.15
C ILE A 64 -1.51 8.16 2.69
N ALA A 65 -2.45 8.22 1.74
CA ALA A 65 -2.13 8.36 0.33
C ALA A 65 -1.48 9.72 0.02
N ALA A 66 -1.91 10.81 0.68
CA ALA A 66 -1.29 12.11 0.56
C ALA A 66 0.16 12.09 1.06
N ASP A 67 0.42 11.47 2.22
CA ASP A 67 1.78 11.31 2.75
C ASP A 67 2.68 10.55 1.77
N ASN A 68 2.19 9.45 1.20
CA ASN A 68 2.95 8.69 0.20
C ASN A 68 3.13 9.44 -1.13
N SER A 69 2.22 10.35 -1.50
CA SER A 69 2.33 11.16 -2.72
C SER A 69 3.43 12.22 -2.66
N HIS A 70 3.82 12.65 -1.46
CA HIS A 70 4.95 13.56 -1.25
C HIS A 70 6.31 12.88 -1.43
N ILE A 71 6.35 11.56 -1.49
CA ILE A 71 7.59 10.78 -1.57
C ILE A 71 7.89 10.51 -3.04
N ASN A 72 9.04 11.02 -3.48
CA ASN A 72 9.46 10.96 -4.88
C ASN A 72 9.99 9.56 -5.23
N THR A 73 9.08 8.66 -5.61
CA THR A 73 9.39 7.32 -6.12
C THR A 73 8.66 7.07 -7.45
N PRO A 74 9.14 6.15 -8.28
CA PRO A 74 8.50 5.84 -9.57
C PRO A 74 7.11 5.18 -9.42
N ALA A 75 6.80 4.64 -8.23
CA ALA A 75 5.50 4.04 -7.94
C ALA A 75 4.43 5.13 -7.84
N LYS A 76 3.26 4.91 -8.44
CA LYS A 76 2.09 5.79 -8.31
C LYS A 76 1.29 5.47 -7.06
#